data_AF-A0A0E9MPD8-F1
#
_entry.id   AF-A0A0E9MPD8-F1
#
_cell.length_a   1.000
_cell.length_b   1.000
_cell.length_c   1.000
_cell.angle_alpha   90.00
_cell.angle_beta   90.00
_cell.angle_gamma   90.00
#
_symmetry.space_group_name_H-M   'P 1'
#
loop_
_entity.id
_entity.type
_entity.pdbx_description
1 polymer ?
#
loop_
_entity_poly.entity_id
_entity_poly.type
_entity_poly.pdbx_seq_one_letter_code
_entity_poly.pdbx_strand_id
1 'polypeptide(L)'
;MPAPAEKPVTVTLGKMGRLARRLVEEGRYASVSEVMRAGLRALEREEAALDELIKEKVAEALADPRPPIPMEQVFADLHERHVKRMTS
;
A
#
# COMPACT_ATOMS: atom_id res chain seq x y z
N MET A 1 -31.39 15.86 11.46
CA MET A 1 -31.75 14.43 11.52
C MET A 1 -30.46 13.62 11.55
N PRO A 2 -30.18 12.81 12.58
CA PRO A 2 -29.05 11.89 12.50
C PRO A 2 -29.29 10.92 11.33
N ALA A 3 -28.25 10.62 10.56
CA ALA A 3 -28.33 9.61 9.50
C ALA A 3 -28.79 8.27 10.10
N PRO A 4 -29.60 7.48 9.38
CA PRO A 4 -29.97 6.15 9.85
C PRO A 4 -28.70 5.33 10.11
N ALA A 5 -28.62 4.68 11.27
CA ALA A 5 -27.50 3.81 11.60
C ALA A 5 -27.40 2.71 10.54
N GLU A 6 -26.22 2.54 9.95
CA GLU A 6 -25.96 1.48 8.98
C GLU A 6 -26.17 0.10 9.61
N LYS A 7 -26.55 -0.88 8.78
CA LYS A 7 -26.78 -2.25 9.23
C LYS A 7 -25.49 -2.83 9.83
N PRO A 8 -25.56 -3.54 10.99
CA PRO A 8 -24.38 -4.14 11.59
C PRO A 8 -23.77 -5.19 10.66
N VAL A 9 -22.45 -5.16 10.54
CA VAL A 9 -21.68 -6.11 9.72
C VAL A 9 -20.98 -7.11 10.63
N THR A 10 -21.24 -8.41 10.42
CA THR A 10 -20.57 -9.50 11.13
C THR A 10 -19.38 -9.99 10.32
N VAL A 11 -18.19 -10.01 10.91
CA VAL A 11 -16.96 -10.44 10.25
C VAL A 11 -16.17 -11.41 11.12
N THR A 12 -15.48 -12.36 10.48
CA THR A 12 -14.57 -13.30 11.14
C THR A 12 -13.12 -12.85 10.95
N LEU A 13 -12.46 -12.42 12.03
CA LEU A 13 -11.12 -11.81 11.97
C LEU A 13 -9.95 -12.82 12.09
N GLY A 14 -10.21 -14.10 12.35
CA GLY A 14 -9.16 -15.10 12.57
C GLY A 14 -8.10 -14.65 13.58
N LYS A 15 -6.81 -14.71 13.19
CA LYS A 15 -5.68 -14.32 14.06
C LYS A 15 -5.71 -12.82 14.44
N MET A 16 -6.26 -11.96 13.58
CA MET A 16 -6.32 -10.50 13.80
C MET A 16 -7.29 -10.14 14.94
N GLY A 17 -8.26 -11.00 15.26
CA GLY A 17 -9.16 -10.79 16.40
C GLY A 17 -8.42 -10.72 17.74
N ARG A 18 -7.29 -11.43 17.90
CA ARG A 18 -6.45 -11.32 19.11
C ARG A 18 -5.75 -9.97 19.19
N LEU A 19 -5.23 -9.46 18.07
CA LEU A 19 -4.62 -8.14 18.02
C LEU A 19 -5.64 -7.05 18.35
N ALA A 20 -6.84 -7.12 17.76
CA ALA A 20 -7.89 -6.13 18.03
C ALA A 20 -8.30 -6.11 19.51
N ARG A 21 -8.45 -7.28 20.15
CA ARG A 21 -8.74 -7.36 21.59
C ARG A 21 -7.60 -6.77 22.42
N ARG A 22 -6.35 -7.15 22.13
CA ARG A 22 -5.17 -6.63 22.84
C ARG A 22 -5.09 -5.11 22.77
N LEU A 23 -5.35 -4.50 21.62
CA LEU A 23 -5.32 -3.04 21.45
C LEU A 23 -6.40 -2.33 22.29
N VAL A 24 -7.54 -2.99 22.51
CA VAL A 24 -8.61 -2.49 23.40
C VAL A 24 -8.23 -2.68 24.87
N GLU A 25 -7.68 -3.85 25.23
CA GLU A 25 -7.18 -4.14 26.58
C GLU A 25 -6.06 -3.18 27.01
N GLU A 26 -5.20 -2.76 26.07
CA GLU A 26 -4.17 -1.74 26.26
C GLU A 26 -4.74 -0.32 26.35
N GLY A 27 -6.06 -0.14 26.20
CA GLY A 27 -6.73 1.16 26.25
C GLY A 27 -6.45 2.06 25.05
N ARG A 28 -5.85 1.54 23.97
CA ARG A 28 -5.55 2.32 22.76
C ARG A 28 -6.79 2.62 21.92
N TYR A 29 -7.84 1.79 22.06
CA TYR A 29 -9.14 1.95 21.41
C TYR A 29 -10.25 1.55 22.38
N ALA A 30 -11.41 2.19 22.28
CA ALA A 30 -12.56 1.92 23.14
C ALA A 30 -13.32 0.63 22.75
N SER A 31 -13.16 0.14 21.51
CA SER A 31 -13.84 -1.08 21.06
C SER A 31 -13.16 -1.71 19.84
N VAL A 32 -13.46 -3.00 19.60
CA VAL A 32 -13.03 -3.71 18.38
C VAL A 32 -13.58 -3.03 17.13
N SER A 33 -14.81 -2.51 17.15
CA SER A 33 -15.39 -1.77 16.03
C SER A 33 -14.60 -0.49 15.72
N GLU A 34 -14.04 0.16 16.74
CA GLU A 34 -13.17 1.32 16.54
C GLU A 34 -11.82 0.93 15.93
N VAL A 35 -11.22 -0.17 16.39
CA VAL A 35 -10.02 -0.75 15.77
C VAL A 35 -10.27 -1.04 14.28
N MET A 36 -11.41 -1.65 13.94
CA MET A 36 -11.77 -1.95 12.55
C MET A 36 -11.91 -0.67 11.71
N ARG A 37 -12.62 0.34 12.21
CA ARG A 37 -12.74 1.63 11.51
C ARG A 37 -11.39 2.32 11.33
N ALA A 38 -10.52 2.27 12.34
CA ALA A 38 -9.17 2.82 12.26
C ALA A 38 -8.31 2.06 11.23
N GLY A 39 -8.43 0.74 11.17
CA GLY A 39 -7.79 -0.10 10.16
C GLY A 39 -8.23 0.23 8.75
N LEU A 40 -9.54 0.39 8.51
CA LEU A 40 -10.06 0.77 7.19
C LEU A 40 -9.59 2.16 6.76
N ARG A 41 -9.61 3.15 7.66
CA ARG A 41 -9.05 4.49 7.38
C ARG A 41 -7.54 4.47 7.12
N ALA A 42 -6.82 3.51 7.71
CA ALA A 42 -5.39 3.35 7.42
C ALA A 42 -5.19 2.76 6.02
N LEU A 43 -5.97 1.75 5.65
CA LEU A 43 -5.96 1.15 4.32
C LEU A 43 -6.27 2.19 3.24
N GLU A 44 -7.33 2.99 3.39
CA GLU A 44 -7.69 4.05 2.44
C GLU A 44 -6.54 5.06 2.22
N ARG A 45 -5.81 5.42 3.29
CA ARG A 45 -4.66 6.33 3.18
C ARG A 45 -3.49 5.68 2.47
N GLU A 46 -3.24 4.39 2.71
CA GLU A 46 -2.17 3.64 2.06
C GLU A 46 -2.45 3.48 0.57
N GLU A 47 -3.68 3.13 0.21
CA GLU A 47 -4.13 3.03 -1.18
C GLU A 47 -4.03 4.38 -1.90
N ALA A 48 -4.53 5.46 -1.29
CA ALA A 48 -4.43 6.79 -1.88
C ALA A 48 -2.96 7.24 -2.08
N ALA A 49 -2.07 6.94 -1.13
CA ALA A 49 -0.65 7.26 -1.27
C ALA A 49 0.02 6.47 -2.39
N LEU A 50 -0.34 5.18 -2.54
CA LEU A 50 0.15 4.34 -3.62
C LEU A 50 -0.35 4.82 -4.99
N ASP A 51 -1.63 5.16 -5.10
CA ASP A 51 -2.23 5.66 -6.32
C ASP A 51 -1.57 6.96 -6.80
N GLU A 52 -1.33 7.91 -5.88
CA GLU A 52 -0.65 9.15 -6.21
C GLU A 52 0.79 8.91 -6.66
N LEU A 53 1.53 8.01 -5.98
CA LEU A 53 2.87 7.63 -6.38
C LEU A 53 2.91 7.00 -7.78
N ILE A 54 1.95 6.13 -8.10
CA ILE A 54 1.85 5.51 -9.44
C ILE A 54 1.55 6.57 -10.49
N LYS A 55 0.59 7.48 -10.24
CA LYS A 55 0.26 8.57 -11.17
C LYS A 55 1.48 9.47 -11.43
N GLU A 56 2.22 9.82 -10.38
CA GLU A 56 3.44 10.62 -10.49
C GLU A 56 4.49 9.91 -11.36
N LYS A 57 4.74 8.61 -11.11
CA LYS A 57 5.71 7.82 -11.89
C LYS A 57 5.31 7.67 -13.35
N VAL A 58 4.02 7.51 -13.63
CA VAL A 58 3.50 7.46 -15.00
C VAL A 58 3.64 8.81 -15.68
N ALA A 59 3.30 9.91 -15.01
CA ALA A 59 3.44 11.26 -15.55
C ALA A 59 4.92 11.59 -15.85
N GLU A 60 5.84 11.24 -14.95
CA GLU A 60 7.29 11.36 -15.13
C GLU A 60 7.75 10.59 -16.38
N ALA A 61 7.32 9.34 -16.54
CA ALA A 61 7.68 8.51 -17.69
C ALA A 61 7.11 9.04 -19.02
N LEU A 62 5.90 9.58 -19.01
CA LEU A 62 5.28 10.20 -20.20
C LEU A 62 5.91 11.53 -20.57
N ALA A 63 6.42 12.28 -19.59
CA ALA A 63 7.11 13.56 -19.79
C ALA A 63 8.59 13.40 -20.16
N ASP A 64 9.14 12.18 -20.07
CA ASP A 64 10.55 11.90 -20.34
C ASP A 64 10.86 12.10 -21.84
N PRO A 65 11.73 13.08 -22.21
CA PRO A 65 12.05 13.35 -23.60
C PRO A 65 13.08 12.38 -24.19
N ARG A 66 13.64 11.47 -23.38
CA ARG A 66 14.66 10.52 -23.84
C ARG A 66 14.07 9.59 -24.91
N PRO A 67 14.85 9.28 -25.97
CA PRO A 67 14.38 8.37 -26.99
C PRO A 67 14.21 6.95 -26.40
N PRO A 68 13.31 6.14 -26.98
CA PRO A 68 13.22 4.72 -26.64
C PRO A 68 14.56 4.01 -26.84
N ILE A 69 14.87 3.09 -25.93
CA ILE A 69 16.08 2.27 -26.00
C ILE A 69 15.71 0.91 -26.60
N PRO A 70 16.44 0.40 -27.62
CA PRO A 70 16.25 -0.96 -28.12
C PRO A 70 16.39 -2.00 -27.02
N MET A 71 15.56 -3.04 -27.06
CA MET A 71 15.50 -4.06 -26.02
C MET A 71 16.85 -4.79 -25.84
N GLU A 72 17.55 -5.05 -26.95
CA GLU A 72 18.86 -5.69 -26.96
C GLU A 72 19.89 -4.87 -26.18
N GLN A 73 19.83 -3.54 -26.31
CA GLN A 73 20.71 -2.63 -25.58
C GLN A 73 20.39 -2.63 -24.08
N VAL A 74 19.10 -2.67 -23.70
CA VAL A 74 18.69 -2.76 -22.29
C VAL A 74 19.28 -4.02 -21.63
N PHE A 75 19.18 -5.18 -22.27
CA PHE A 75 19.72 -6.43 -21.71
C PHE A 75 21.24 -6.43 -21.62
N ALA A 76 21.93 -5.88 -22.63
CA ALA A 76 23.38 -5.74 -22.61
C ALA A 76 23.84 -4.87 -21.42
N ASP A 77 23.23 -3.70 -21.24
CA ASP A 77 23.55 -2.77 -20.14
C ASP A 77 23.27 -3.39 -18.75
N LEU A 78 22.16 -4.12 -18.61
CA LEU A 78 21.82 -4.81 -17.36
C LEU A 78 22.81 -5.92 -17.03
N HIS A 79 23.22 -6.71 -18.02
CA HIS A 79 24.20 -7.77 -17.86
C HIS A 79 25.57 -7.21 -17.42
N GLU A 80 26.04 -6.14 -18.07
CA GLU A 80 27.30 -5.49 -17.70
C GLU A 80 27.29 -5.00 -16.24
N ARG A 81 26.20 -4.33 -15.82
CA ARG A 81 26.03 -3.88 -14.43
C ARG A 81 26.04 -5.03 -13.43
N HIS A 82 25.41 -6.15 -13.79
CA HIS A 82 25.36 -7.34 -12.94
C HIS A 82 26.75 -7.96 -12.76
N VAL A 83 27.49 -8.17 -13.87
CA VAL A 83 28.85 -8.71 -13.85
C VAL A 83 29.78 -7.84 -13.01
N LYS A 84 29.70 -6.50 -13.18
CA LYS A 84 30.48 -5.54 -12.39
C LYS A 84 30.17 -5.60 -10.90
N ARG A 85 28.93 -5.88 -10.52
CA ARG A 85 28.53 -6.05 -9.11
C ARG A 85 28.97 -7.38 -8.50
N MET A 86 29.11 -8.43 -9.31
CA MET A 86 29.58 -9.74 -8.85
C MET A 86 31.11 -9.84 -8.74
N THR A 87 31.83 -9.01 -9.48
CA THR A 87 33.30 -8.99 -9.50
C THR A 87 33.91 -7.92 -8.58
N SER A 88 33.07 -7.13 -7.90
CA SER A 88 33.44 -6.18 -6.83
C SER A 88 33.10 -6.74 -5.46
#